data_AF-A0A536GTU0-F1
#
_entry.id   AF-A0A536GTU0-F1
#
_cell.length_a   1.000
_cell.length_b   1.000
_cell.length_c   1.000
_cell.angle_alpha   90.00
_cell.angle_beta   90.00
_cell.angle_gamma   90.00
#
_symmetry.space_group_name_H-M   'P 1'
#
loop_
_entity.id
_entity.type
_entity.pdbx_description
1 polymer ?
#
loop_
_entity_poly.entity_id
_entity_poly.type
_entity_poly.pdbx_seq_one_letter_code
_entity_poly.pdbx_strand_id
1 'polypeptide(L)'
;MQDLVTTLYNWLAISDEPQNADLIFLFGAPTLAVPQRGLELYKAGFAPYLIATGERSLTEESGWDKTLANKYAEYLIENGVD
;
A
#
# COMPACT_ATOMS: atom_id res chain seq x y z
N MET A 1 -20.91 -12.57 -15.46
CA MET A 1 -19.53 -12.85 -14.99
C MET A 1 -18.89 -11.59 -14.40
N GLN A 2 -18.99 -10.44 -15.08
CA GLN A 2 -18.59 -9.13 -14.53
C GLN A 2 -19.21 -8.84 -13.14
N ASP A 3 -20.51 -9.07 -12.98
CA ASP A 3 -21.21 -8.80 -11.71
C ASP A 3 -20.69 -9.61 -10.51
N LEU A 4 -20.21 -10.83 -10.75
CA LEU A 4 -19.72 -11.71 -9.67
C LEU A 4 -18.33 -11.27 -9.19
N VAL A 5 -17.45 -10.87 -10.11
CA VAL A 5 -16.10 -10.39 -9.77
C VAL A 5 -16.21 -9.11 -8.95
N THR A 6 -17.06 -8.17 -9.35
CA THR A 6 -17.31 -6.93 -8.60
C THR A 6 -17.91 -7.20 -7.22
N THR A 7 -18.87 -8.12 -7.14
CA THR A 7 -19.50 -8.49 -5.85
C THR A 7 -18.47 -9.10 -4.89
N LEU A 8 -17.64 -10.03 -5.38
CA LEU A 8 -16.58 -10.63 -4.57
C LEU A 8 -15.53 -9.61 -4.14
N TYR A 9 -15.13 -8.72 -5.06
CA TYR A 9 -14.19 -7.64 -4.74
C TYR A 9 -14.74 -6.72 -3.66
N ASN A 10 -15.98 -6.25 -3.80
CA ASN A 10 -16.60 -5.37 -2.81
C ASN A 10 -16.80 -6.04 -1.45
N TRP A 11 -16.96 -7.38 -1.42
CA TRP A 11 -17.03 -8.12 -0.18
C TRP A 11 -15.66 -8.28 0.51
N LEU A 12 -14.59 -8.45 -0.27
CA LEU A 12 -13.21 -8.59 0.23
C LEU A 12 -12.56 -7.25 0.60
N ALA A 13 -12.87 -6.20 -0.16
CA ALA A 13 -12.29 -4.88 0.04
C ALA A 13 -12.92 -4.22 1.28
N ILE A 14 -12.10 -3.89 2.26
CA ILE A 14 -12.53 -3.06 3.39
C ILE A 14 -12.93 -1.68 2.83
N SER A 15 -14.18 -1.31 3.05
CA SER A 15 -14.78 -0.04 2.58
C SER A 15 -15.05 0.95 3.71
N ASP A 16 -14.59 0.65 4.93
CA ASP A 16 -14.75 1.55 6.06
C ASP A 16 -13.94 2.84 5.86
N GLU A 17 -14.50 3.95 6.33
CA GLU A 17 -13.81 5.23 6.31
C GLU A 17 -12.56 5.19 7.19
N PRO A 18 -11.39 5.67 6.70
CA PRO A 18 -10.17 5.69 7.48
C PRO A 18 -10.36 6.37 8.84
N GLN A 19 -9.75 5.79 9.87
CA GLN A 19 -9.74 6.34 11.23
C GLN A 19 -8.32 6.70 11.62
N ASN A 20 -8.17 7.60 12.60
CA ASN A 20 -6.86 7.92 13.15
C ASN A 20 -6.24 6.67 13.80
N ALA A 21 -4.94 6.50 13.60
CA ALA A 21 -4.15 5.39 14.11
C ALA A 21 -2.72 5.85 14.42
N ASP A 22 -1.98 5.04 15.17
CA ASP A 22 -0.56 5.31 15.42
C ASP A 22 0.32 4.95 14.21
N LEU A 23 -0.13 4.05 13.34
CA LEU A 23 0.67 3.45 12.27
C LEU A 23 -0.20 2.97 11.10
N ILE A 24 0.27 3.19 9.87
CA ILE A 24 -0.31 2.63 8.65
C ILE A 24 0.59 1.51 8.10
N PHE A 25 0.02 0.31 7.92
CA PHE A 25 0.70 -0.83 7.28
C PHE A 25 0.54 -0.81 5.77
N LEU A 26 1.65 -0.96 5.05
CA LEU A 26 1.69 -1.10 3.60
C LEU A 26 2.12 -2.53 3.26
N PHE A 27 1.13 -3.36 2.93
CA PHE A 27 1.37 -4.74 2.52
C PHE A 27 1.88 -4.80 1.08
N GLY A 28 3.02 -5.46 0.88
CA GLY A 28 3.69 -5.52 -0.41
C GLY A 28 2.84 -6.15 -1.51
N ALA A 29 2.77 -5.47 -2.64
CA ALA A 29 2.28 -5.97 -3.92
C ALA A 29 3.18 -5.44 -5.05
N PRO A 30 3.25 -6.07 -6.24
CA PRO A 30 4.06 -5.59 -7.37
C PRO A 30 3.44 -4.35 -8.06
N THR A 31 3.06 -3.34 -7.29
CA THR A 31 2.44 -2.08 -7.73
C THR A 31 2.76 -0.95 -6.74
N LEU A 32 2.76 0.30 -7.21
CA LEU A 32 2.90 1.49 -6.35
C LEU A 32 1.56 2.01 -5.81
N ALA A 33 0.43 1.37 -6.14
CA ALA A 33 -0.88 1.79 -5.64
C ALA A 33 -0.98 1.76 -4.10
N VAL A 34 -0.35 0.78 -3.46
CA VAL A 34 -0.35 0.64 -1.99
C VAL A 34 0.41 1.79 -1.31
N PRO A 35 1.70 2.07 -1.62
CA PRO A 35 2.41 3.17 -0.98
C PRO A 35 1.85 4.54 -1.37
N GLN A 36 1.27 4.70 -2.57
CA GLN A 36 0.54 5.92 -2.94
C GLN A 36 -0.65 6.16 -2.00
N ARG A 37 -1.51 5.15 -1.79
CA ARG A 37 -2.65 5.30 -0.88
C ARG A 37 -2.20 5.53 0.56
N GLY A 38 -1.14 4.86 1.00
CA GLY A 38 -0.51 5.09 2.30
C GLY A 38 -0.05 6.53 2.50
N LEU A 39 0.62 7.09 1.50
CA LEU A 39 1.09 8.48 1.49
C LEU A 39 -0.06 9.49 1.60
N GLU A 40 -1.16 9.26 0.87
CA GLU A 40 -2.36 10.10 0.96
C GLU A 40 -2.91 10.15 2.39
N LEU A 41 -3.04 8.98 3.02
CA LEU A 41 -3.53 8.88 4.39
C LEU A 41 -2.57 9.52 5.40
N TYR A 42 -1.27 9.31 5.24
CA TYR A 42 -0.23 9.95 6.04
C TYR A 42 -0.29 11.49 5.94
N LYS A 43 -0.34 12.03 4.72
CA LYS A 43 -0.43 13.48 4.48
C LYS A 43 -1.74 14.09 4.98
N ALA A 44 -2.82 13.30 4.98
CA ALA A 44 -4.09 13.69 5.58
C ALA A 44 -4.11 13.62 7.13
N GLY A 45 -3.02 13.17 7.76
CA GLY A 45 -2.87 13.17 9.21
C GLY A 45 -3.48 11.96 9.93
N PHE A 46 -3.83 10.89 9.20
CA PHE A 46 -4.45 9.70 9.79
C PHE A 46 -3.49 8.88 10.67
N ALA A 47 -2.18 8.94 10.40
CA ALA A 47 -1.18 8.36 11.28
C ALA A 47 0.17 9.07 11.15
N PRO A 48 0.95 9.16 12.23
CA PRO A 48 2.29 9.75 12.21
C PRO A 48 3.35 8.81 11.63
N TYR A 49 3.06 7.53 11.41
CA TYR A 49 4.02 6.55 10.94
C TYR A 49 3.47 5.67 9.80
N LEU A 50 4.38 5.24 8.93
CA LEU A 50 4.15 4.28 7.85
C LEU A 50 5.12 3.10 8.02
N ILE A 51 4.65 1.87 7.80
CA ILE A 51 5.51 0.69 7.72
C ILE A 51 5.30 -0.05 6.41
N ALA A 52 6.36 -0.08 5.59
CA ALA A 52 6.40 -0.89 4.39
C ALA A 52 6.83 -2.32 4.71
N THR A 53 6.09 -3.30 4.22
CA THR A 53 6.36 -4.72 4.43
C THR A 53 6.40 -5.47 3.10
N GLY A 54 7.16 -6.56 3.05
CA GLY A 54 7.24 -7.44 1.89
C GLY A 54 8.65 -7.60 1.35
N GLU A 55 8.98 -8.83 0.99
CA GLU A 55 10.27 -9.21 0.41
C GLU A 55 10.18 -9.17 -1.13
N ARG A 56 10.53 -10.25 -1.84
CA ARG A 56 10.38 -10.28 -3.30
C ARG A 56 8.95 -10.67 -3.66
N SER A 57 8.41 -10.10 -4.74
CA SER A 57 7.14 -10.61 -5.28
C SER A 57 7.34 -12.07 -5.68
N LEU A 58 6.39 -12.93 -5.31
CA LEU A 58 6.39 -14.35 -5.69
C LEU A 58 6.35 -14.55 -7.21
N THR A 59 5.93 -13.54 -7.97
CA THR A 59 5.66 -13.62 -9.41
C THR A 59 6.72 -12.99 -10.31
N GLU A 60 7.84 -12.44 -9.80
CA GLU A 60 8.82 -11.63 -10.58
C GLU A 60 8.22 -10.44 -11.38
N GLU A 61 6.91 -10.23 -11.33
CA GLU A 61 6.16 -9.30 -12.18
C GLU A 61 6.53 -7.83 -12.00
N SER A 62 7.16 -7.46 -10.88
CA SER A 62 7.49 -6.07 -10.63
C SER A 62 8.66 -5.55 -11.47
N GLY A 63 9.55 -6.44 -11.95
CA GLY A 63 10.79 -6.03 -12.63
C GLY A 63 11.74 -5.21 -11.76
N TRP A 64 11.53 -5.16 -10.45
CA TRP A 64 12.35 -4.41 -9.50
C TRP A 64 13.50 -5.27 -8.96
N ASP A 65 14.67 -4.65 -8.79
CA ASP A 65 15.87 -5.24 -8.19
C ASP A 65 15.89 -5.13 -6.64
N LYS A 66 14.84 -4.53 -6.06
CA LYS A 66 14.66 -4.33 -4.61
C LYS A 66 13.49 -5.17 -4.07
N THR A 67 13.47 -5.36 -2.75
CA THR A 67 12.28 -5.85 -2.05
C THR A 67 11.12 -4.86 -2.19
N LEU A 68 9.89 -5.34 -2.06
CA LEU A 68 8.69 -4.50 -2.06
C LEU A 68 8.76 -3.44 -0.96
N ALA A 69 9.20 -3.83 0.24
CA ALA A 69 9.39 -2.89 1.35
C ALA A 69 10.38 -1.77 1.01
N ASN A 70 11.53 -2.11 0.43
CA ASN A 70 12.54 -1.11 0.06
C ASN A 70 12.06 -0.22 -1.09
N LYS A 71 11.31 -0.77 -2.06
CA LYS A 71 10.77 0.03 -3.16
C LYS A 71 9.71 1.01 -2.68
N TYR A 72 8.86 0.57 -1.75
CA TYR A 72 7.85 1.43 -1.15
C TYR A 72 8.49 2.51 -0.29
N ALA A 73 9.49 2.18 0.53
CA ALA A 73 10.23 3.16 1.33
C ALA A 73 10.90 4.23 0.45
N GLU A 74 11.57 3.82 -0.64
CA GLU A 74 12.15 4.75 -1.63
C GLU A 74 11.09 5.71 -2.19
N TYR A 75 9.96 5.17 -2.67
CA TYR A 75 8.87 5.99 -3.17
C TYR A 75 8.34 6.98 -2.12
N LEU A 76 8.17 6.56 -0.87
CA LEU A 76 7.65 7.42 0.20
C LEU A 76 8.63 8.56 0.53
N ILE A 77 9.93 8.25 0.63
CA ILE A 77 10.99 9.24 0.87
C ILE A 77 11.07 10.25 -0.27
N GLU A 78 11.05 9.79 -1.52
CA GLU A 78 11.01 10.65 -2.71
C GLU A 78 9.79 11.59 -2.73
N ASN A 79 8.72 11.23 -2.00
CA ASN A 79 7.47 11.98 -1.93
C ASN A 79 7.25 12.72 -0.59
N GLY A 80 8.30 12.88 0.20
CA GLY A 80 8.32 13.75 1.39
C GLY A 80 7.86 13.09 2.68
N VAL A 81 8.07 11.78 2.82
CA VAL A 81 8.03 11.08 4.11
C VAL A 81 9.46 10.99 4.65
N ASP A 82 9.68 11.48 5.87
CA ASP A 82 11.00 11.49 6.53
C ASP A 82 11.32 10.17 7.24
#